data_AF-A0A7K2XMS8-F1
#
_entry.id   AF-A0A7K2XMS8-F1
#
_cell.length_a   1.000
_cell.length_b   1.000
_cell.length_c   1.000
_cell.angle_alpha   90.00
_cell.angle_beta   90.00
_cell.angle_gamma   90.00
#
_symmetry.space_group_name_H-M   'P 1'
#
loop_
_entity.id
_entity.type
_entity.pdbx_description
1 polymer ?
#
loop_
_entity_poly.entity_id
_entity_poly.type
_entity_poly.pdbx_seq_one_letter_code
_entity_poly.pdbx_strand_id
1 'polypeptide(L)'
;MGVALFVLGLAGTVWGAMFLFNVRGAADKAVVRRNAVRTVTAARTLDMGLTQPSRFGAWFFRLTGGVVFLFSPVLALAGLVVATRG
;
A
#
# COMPACT_ATOMS: atom_id res chain seq x y z
N MET A 1 -7.54 22.56 2.47
CA MET A 1 -7.84 21.14 2.80
C MET A 1 -8.33 20.33 1.60
N GLY A 2 -9.27 20.82 0.78
CA GLY A 2 -9.79 20.08 -0.39
C GLY A 2 -8.73 19.61 -1.39
N VAL A 3 -7.79 20.49 -1.77
CA VAL A 3 -6.68 20.13 -2.69
C VAL A 3 -5.80 19.01 -2.14
N ALA A 4 -5.49 19.02 -0.83
CA ALA A 4 -4.68 17.97 -0.21
C ALA A 4 -5.40 16.61 -0.23
N LEU A 5 -6.72 16.59 0.03
CA LEU A 5 -7.54 15.38 -0.07
C LEU A 5 -7.61 14.86 -1.51
N PHE A 6 -7.74 15.76 -2.49
CA PHE A 6 -7.72 15.41 -3.90
C PHE A 6 -6.41 14.73 -4.31
N VAL A 7 -5.28 15.33 -3.95
CA VAL A 7 -3.94 14.79 -4.23
C VAL A 7 -3.74 13.45 -3.54
N LEU A 8 -4.15 13.31 -2.27
CA LEU A 8 -4.04 12.06 -1.53
C LEU A 8 -4.88 10.95 -2.15
N GLY A 9 -6.10 11.26 -2.61
CA GLY A 9 -6.95 10.34 -3.35
C GLY A 9 -6.33 9.91 -4.69
N LEU A 10 -5.74 10.83 -5.46
CA LEU A 10 -5.04 10.45 -6.70
C LEU A 10 -3.83 9.56 -6.42
N ALA A 11 -3.00 9.94 -5.45
CA ALA A 11 -1.83 9.15 -5.06
C ALA A 11 -2.23 7.74 -4.58
N GLY A 12 -3.29 7.64 -3.77
CA GLY A 12 -3.85 6.37 -3.34
C GLY A 12 -4.38 5.53 -4.49
N THR A 13 -5.00 6.15 -5.50
CA THR A 13 -5.50 5.43 -6.69
C THR A 13 -4.36 4.84 -7.49
N VAL A 14 -3.31 5.62 -7.76
CA VAL A 14 -2.11 5.15 -8.49
C VAL A 14 -1.41 4.04 -7.72
N TRP A 15 -1.18 4.25 -6.42
CA TRP A 15 -0.55 3.26 -5.56
C TRP A 15 -1.37 1.97 -5.48
N GLY A 16 -2.68 2.09 -5.24
CA GLY A 16 -3.60 0.96 -5.17
C GLY A 16 -3.60 0.15 -6.47
N ALA A 17 -3.66 0.82 -7.63
CA ALA A 17 -3.58 0.17 -8.93
C ALA A 17 -2.24 -0.55 -9.15
N MET A 18 -1.12 0.08 -8.77
CA MET A 18 0.21 -0.55 -8.88
C MET A 18 0.28 -1.88 -8.13
N PHE A 19 -0.30 -1.95 -6.92
CA PHE A 19 -0.31 -3.18 -6.13
C PHE A 19 -1.37 -4.18 -6.59
N LEU A 20 -2.59 -3.75 -6.88
CA LEU A 20 -3.69 -4.63 -7.32
C LEU A 20 -3.31 -5.40 -8.60
N PHE A 21 -2.82 -4.67 -9.60
CA PHE A 21 -2.41 -5.21 -10.90
C PHE A 21 -0.95 -5.69 -10.93
N ASN A 22 -0.25 -5.65 -9.79
CA ASN A 22 1.15 -6.03 -9.66
C ASN A 22 2.06 -5.40 -10.74
N VAL A 23 1.87 -4.11 -11.01
CA VAL A 23 2.61 -3.38 -12.04
C VAL A 23 4.11 -3.44 -11.71
N ARG A 24 4.92 -3.92 -12.67
CA ARG A 24 6.37 -4.13 -12.50
C ARG A 24 6.75 -5.01 -11.29
N GLY A 25 5.87 -5.93 -10.89
CA GLY A 25 6.10 -6.82 -9.74
C GLY A 25 6.09 -6.08 -8.40
N ALA A 26 5.33 -4.99 -8.27
CA ALA A 26 5.29 -4.16 -7.06
C ALA A 26 4.93 -4.96 -5.79
N ALA A 27 3.97 -5.87 -5.88
CA ALA A 27 3.58 -6.72 -4.75
C ALA A 27 4.70 -7.69 -4.37
N ASP A 28 5.36 -8.30 -5.36
CA ASP A 28 6.47 -9.23 -5.13
C ASP A 28 7.68 -8.52 -4.51
N LYS A 29 8.02 -7.34 -5.02
CA LYS A 29 9.08 -6.49 -4.46
C LYS A 29 8.79 -6.08 -3.03
N ALA A 30 7.53 -5.80 -2.69
CA ALA A 30 7.14 -5.47 -1.32
C ALA A 30 7.28 -6.67 -0.37
N VAL A 31 6.96 -7.88 -0.82
CA VAL A 31 7.20 -9.11 -0.05
C VAL A 31 8.70 -9.30 0.19
N VAL A 32 9.53 -9.17 -0.84
CA VAL A 32 11.00 -9.31 -0.72
C VAL A 32 11.55 -8.28 0.28
N ARG A 33 11.13 -7.01 0.17
CA ARG A 33 11.54 -5.96 1.12
C ARG A 33 11.11 -6.27 2.54
N ARG A 34 9.87 -6.72 2.75
CA ARG A 34 9.36 -7.09 4.08
C ARG A 34 10.17 -8.23 4.67
N ASN A 35 10.48 -9.27 3.89
CA ASN A 35 11.27 -10.40 4.35
C ASN A 35 12.69 -9.96 4.72
N ALA A 36 13.34 -9.11 3.91
CA ALA A 36 14.64 -8.54 4.22
C ALA A 36 14.63 -7.70 5.52
N VAL A 37 13.56 -6.93 5.76
CA VAL A 37 13.41 -6.21 7.03
C VAL A 37 13.23 -7.19 8.20
N ARG A 38 12.39 -8.22 8.05
CA ARG A 38 12.18 -9.23 9.12
C ARG A 38 13.45 -9.98 9.47
N THR A 39 14.30 -10.35 8.49
CA THR A 39 15.58 -11.02 8.78
C THR A 39 16.54 -10.11 9.54
N VAL A 40 16.62 -8.83 9.17
CA VAL A 40 17.42 -7.83 9.89
C VAL A 40 16.88 -7.61 11.31
N THR A 41 15.56 -7.52 11.47
CA THR A 41 14.93 -7.37 12.80
C THR A 41 15.14 -8.61 13.65
N ALA A 42 15.02 -9.83 13.09
CA ALA A 42 15.30 -11.08 13.79
C ALA A 42 16.74 -11.11 14.33
N ALA A 43 17.71 -10.72 13.50
CA ALA A 43 19.11 -10.63 13.91
C ALA A 43 19.34 -9.59 15.04
N ARG A 44 18.63 -8.46 15.01
CA ARG A 44 18.73 -7.43 16.05
C ARG A 44 18.03 -7.77 17.36
N THR A 45 16.92 -8.50 17.30
CA THR A 45 16.05 -8.77 18.46
C THR A 45 16.23 -10.17 19.04
N LEU A 46 17.03 -11.01 18.39
CA LEU A 46 17.16 -12.45 18.67
C LEU A 46 15.83 -13.22 18.60
N ASP A 47 14.80 -12.62 17.99
CA ASP A 47 13.50 -13.26 17.81
C ASP A 47 13.53 -14.20 16.59
N MET A 48 13.75 -15.48 16.86
CA MET A 48 13.74 -16.54 15.85
C MET A 48 12.35 -16.77 15.23
N GLY A 49 11.26 -16.25 15.82
CA GLY A 49 9.93 -16.32 15.21
C GLY A 49 9.79 -15.47 13.94
N LEU A 50 10.66 -14.48 13.76
CA LEU A 50 10.66 -13.61 12.58
C LEU A 50 11.28 -14.26 11.33
N THR A 51 12.04 -15.34 11.48
CA THR A 51 12.60 -16.12 10.36
C THR A 51 11.60 -17.13 9.79
N GLN A 52 10.48 -17.40 10.50
CA GLN A 52 9.43 -18.26 9.96
C GLN A 52 8.76 -17.63 8.72
N PRO A 53 8.43 -18.47 7.72
CA PRO A 53 7.81 -18.01 6.48
C PRO A 53 6.49 -17.31 6.79
N SER A 54 6.39 -16.05 6.38
CA SER A 54 5.18 -15.26 6.63
C SER A 54 4.02 -15.84 5.81
N ARG A 55 2.84 -16.03 6.43
CA ARG A 55 1.61 -16.40 5.73
C ARG A 55 1.12 -15.34 4.73
N PHE A 56 1.66 -14.12 4.81
CA PHE A 56 1.23 -12.97 4.02
C PHE A 56 2.19 -12.73 2.86
N GLY A 57 1.97 -13.44 1.75
CA GLY A 57 2.68 -13.26 0.48
C GLY A 57 2.14 -12.10 -0.37
N ALA A 58 2.43 -12.10 -1.67
CA ALA A 58 2.08 -11.02 -2.59
C ALA A 58 0.57 -10.73 -2.62
N TRP A 59 -0.26 -11.76 -2.44
CA TRP A 59 -1.71 -11.65 -2.34
C TRP A 59 -2.20 -10.61 -1.32
N PHE A 60 -1.55 -10.52 -0.14
CA PHE A 60 -1.92 -9.54 0.89
C PHE A 60 -1.76 -8.10 0.39
N PHE A 61 -0.65 -7.83 -0.29
CA PHE A 61 -0.38 -6.51 -0.87
C PHE A 61 -1.35 -6.19 -2.02
N ARG A 62 -1.71 -7.19 -2.83
CA ARG A 62 -2.73 -7.02 -3.90
C ARG A 62 -4.10 -6.70 -3.33
N LEU A 63 -4.54 -7.40 -2.29
CA LEU A 63 -5.80 -7.12 -1.59
C LEU A 63 -5.82 -5.70 -0.99
N THR A 64 -4.75 -5.34 -0.28
CA THR A 64 -4.62 -4.01 0.31
C THR A 64 -4.62 -2.93 -0.78
N GLY A 65 -3.87 -3.15 -1.86
CA GLY A 65 -3.88 -2.29 -3.04
C GLY A 65 -5.27 -2.15 -3.66
N GLY A 66 -6.04 -3.24 -3.73
CA GLY A 66 -7.42 -3.23 -4.21
C GLY A 66 -8.37 -2.42 -3.34
N VAL A 67 -8.29 -2.58 -2.02
CA VAL A 67 -9.06 -1.77 -1.07
C VAL A 67 -8.72 -0.29 -1.23
N VAL A 68 -7.42 0.05 -1.25
CA VAL A 68 -6.98 1.43 -1.44
C VAL A 68 -7.45 1.98 -2.79
N PHE A 69 -7.32 1.21 -3.86
CA PHE A 69 -7.78 1.60 -5.19
C PHE A 69 -9.29 1.87 -5.25
N LEU A 70 -10.10 1.12 -4.50
CA LEU A 70 -11.56 1.29 -4.48
C LEU A 70 -11.99 2.60 -3.79
N PHE A 71 -11.37 2.93 -2.65
CA PHE A 71 -11.77 4.10 -1.85
C PHE A 71 -11.08 5.41 -2.25
N SER A 72 -9.89 5.33 -2.86
CA SER A 72 -9.10 6.53 -3.19
C SER A 72 -9.74 7.45 -4.24
N PRO A 73 -10.44 6.96 -5.29
CA PRO A 73 -11.17 7.81 -6.23
C PRO A 73 -12.30 8.59 -5.55
N VAL A 74 -13.02 7.95 -4.62
CA VAL A 74 -14.09 8.60 -3.85
C VAL A 74 -13.50 9.73 -3.00
N LEU A 75 -12.35 9.49 -2.36
CA LEU A 75 -11.64 10.52 -1.61
C LEU A 75 -11.16 11.67 -2.51
N ALA A 76 -10.67 11.35 -3.72
CA ALA A 76 -10.27 12.37 -4.68
C ALA A 76 -11.47 13.26 -5.06
N LEU A 77 -12.60 12.65 -5.44
CA LEU A 77 -13.82 13.38 -5.80
C LEU A 77 -14.34 14.22 -4.63
N ALA A 78 -14.35 13.69 -3.41
CA ALA A 78 -14.73 14.46 -2.22
C ALA A 78 -13.78 15.66 -1.99
N GLY A 79 -12.46 15.46 -2.13
CA GLY A 79 -11.47 16.52 -2.06
C GLY A 79 -11.67 17.61 -3.12
N LEU A 80 -12.01 17.22 -4.36
CA LEU A 80 -12.31 18.14 -5.45
C LEU A 80 -13.57 18.97 -5.18
N VAL A 81 -14.63 18.33 -4.65
CA VAL A 81 -15.86 19.04 -4.27
C VAL A 81 -15.58 20.06 -3.16
N VAL A 82 -14.79 19.68 -2.15
CA VAL A 82 -14.40 20.60 -1.07
C VAL A 82 -13.50 21.73 -1.61
N ALA A 83 -12.61 21.44 -2.55
CA ALA A 83 -11.71 22.44 -3.14
C ALA A 83 -12.43 23.46 -4.04
N THR A 84 -13.58 23.10 -4.62
CA THR A 84 -14.35 23.98 -5.51
C THR A 84 -15.48 24.72 -4.79
N ARG A 85 -15.73 24.41 -3.51
CA ARG A 85 -16.79 25.02 -2.68
C ARG A 85 -16.30 25.78 -1.46
N GLY A 86 -15.00 25.75 -1.16
CA GLY A 86 -14.36 26.51 -0.08
C GLY A 86 -13.41 27.55 -0.66
#